data_AF-A0A2S9G6T3-F1
#
_entry.id   AF-A0A2S9G6T3-F1
#
_cell.length_a   1.000
_cell.length_b   1.000
_cell.length_c   1.000
_cell.angle_alpha   90.00
_cell.angle_beta   90.00
_cell.angle_gamma   90.00
#
_symmetry.space_group_name_H-M   'P 1'
#
loop_
_entity.id
_entity.type
_entity.pdbx_description
1 polymer ?
#
loop_
_entity_poly.entity_id
_entity_poly.type
_entity_poly.pdbx_seq_one_letter_code
_entity_poly.pdbx_strand_id
1 'polypeptide(L)'
;PMEIVSPEFQFQVFLDEVRLPADALVGSEDAAIAQLFAGLNPGRIMGAASAVGMGRFALDKAVDYVKTRQVWKTPIGAHQGLSHP
;
A
#
# COMPACT_ATOMS: atom_id res chain seq x y z
N PRO A 1 15.36 -7.47 -11.96
CA PRO A 1 15.59 -6.69 -10.73
C PRO A 1 14.25 -6.05 -10.34
N MET A 2 13.95 -5.99 -9.05
CA MET A 2 12.70 -5.42 -8.56
C MET A 2 12.65 -3.90 -8.79
N GLU A 3 11.49 -3.39 -9.18
CA GLU A 3 11.29 -1.96 -9.49
C GLU A 3 11.12 -1.11 -8.22
N ILE A 4 10.64 -1.69 -7.12
CA ILE A 4 10.34 -0.99 -5.85
C ILE A 4 11.10 -1.64 -4.70
N VAL A 5 11.80 -0.83 -3.90
CA VAL A 5 12.39 -1.24 -2.62
C VAL A 5 11.40 -0.94 -1.51
N SER A 6 10.83 -1.99 -0.92
CA SER A 6 9.87 -1.93 0.20
C SER A 6 10.41 -2.77 1.37
N PRO A 7 10.13 -2.43 2.65
CA PRO A 7 10.51 -3.24 3.80
C PRO A 7 9.65 -4.51 3.94
N GLU A 8 9.39 -5.19 2.83
CA GLU A 8 8.71 -6.47 2.79
C GLU A 8 9.65 -7.54 2.24
N PHE A 9 9.47 -8.78 2.72
CA PHE A 9 10.19 -9.92 2.19
C PHE A 9 9.40 -10.54 1.05
N GLN A 10 10.08 -10.75 -0.07
CA GLN A 10 9.50 -11.42 -1.22
C GLN A 10 10.32 -12.66 -1.55
N PHE A 11 9.62 -13.73 -1.93
CA PHE A 11 10.22 -15.02 -2.22
C PHE A 11 9.58 -15.61 -3.46
N GLN A 12 10.38 -16.33 -4.24
CA GLN A 12 9.87 -17.20 -5.28
C GLN A 12 9.66 -18.59 -4.69
N VAL A 13 8.47 -19.16 -4.90
CA VAL A 13 8.16 -20.54 -4.50
C VAL A 13 8.07 -21.40 -5.76
N PHE A 14 8.80 -22.51 -5.79
CA PHE A 14 8.73 -23.52 -6.83
C PHE A 14 8.17 -24.80 -6.23
N LEU A 15 7.11 -25.34 -6.83
CA LEU A 15 6.47 -26.58 -6.41
C LEU A 15 6.81 -27.66 -7.44
N ASP A 16 7.66 -28.60 -7.05
CA ASP A 16 8.08 -29.74 -7.88
C ASP A 16 7.57 -31.04 -7.26
N GLU A 17 6.66 -31.73 -7.97
CA GLU A 17 6.07 -33.00 -7.54
C GLU A 17 5.56 -33.02 -6.07
N VAL A 18 5.07 -31.88 -5.57
CA VAL A 18 4.58 -31.73 -4.19
C VAL A 18 3.25 -32.45 -4.03
N ARG A 19 3.23 -33.50 -3.20
CA ARG A 19 2.02 -34.28 -2.88
C ARG A 19 1.39 -33.76 -1.59
N LEU A 20 0.07 -33.58 -1.62
CA LEU A 20 -0.74 -33.17 -0.47
C LEU A 20 -1.86 -34.20 -0.23
N PRO A 21 -2.30 -34.38 1.03
CA PRO A 21 -3.48 -35.17 1.33
C PRO A 21 -4.75 -34.47 0.81
N ALA A 22 -5.82 -35.24 0.58
CA ALA A 22 -7.06 -34.71 -0.02
C ALA A 22 -7.75 -33.64 0.85
N ASP A 23 -7.53 -33.66 2.16
CA ASP A 23 -8.06 -32.69 3.13
C ASP A 23 -7.26 -31.37 3.18
N ALA A 24 -6.17 -31.24 2.41
CA ALA A 24 -5.47 -29.97 2.24
C ALA A 24 -6.20 -28.98 1.31
N LEU A 25 -7.28 -29.40 0.66
CA LEU A 25 -8.10 -28.53 -0.20
C LEU A 25 -8.77 -27.43 0.63
N VAL A 26 -8.46 -26.18 0.32
CA VAL A 26 -9.13 -25.03 0.94
C VAL A 26 -10.50 -24.85 0.30
N GLY A 27 -11.55 -25.04 1.11
CA GLY A 27 -12.95 -24.98 0.69
C GLY A 27 -13.38 -26.17 -0.17
N SER A 28 -13.81 -25.97 -1.42
CA SER A 28 -14.36 -27.03 -2.27
C SER A 28 -13.71 -27.07 -3.66
N GLU A 29 -13.81 -28.24 -4.30
CA GLU A 29 -13.36 -28.43 -5.69
C GLU A 29 -14.06 -27.41 -6.61
N ASP A 30 -13.34 -26.94 -7.63
CA ASP A 30 -13.79 -25.94 -8.61
C ASP A 30 -14.23 -24.55 -8.07
N ALA A 31 -14.03 -24.26 -6.77
CA ALA A 31 -14.43 -22.99 -6.17
C ALA A 31 -13.34 -21.89 -6.14
N ALA A 32 -12.21 -22.11 -6.84
CA ALA A 32 -11.02 -21.26 -6.71
C ALA A 32 -11.28 -19.77 -6.99
N ILE A 33 -12.04 -19.44 -8.04
CA ILE A 33 -12.32 -18.05 -8.42
C ILE A 33 -13.15 -17.33 -7.35
N ALA A 34 -14.19 -17.99 -6.84
CA ALA A 34 -15.05 -17.41 -5.82
C ALA A 34 -14.27 -17.13 -4.52
N GLN A 35 -13.43 -18.08 -4.11
CA GLN A 35 -12.56 -17.91 -2.94
C GLN A 35 -11.51 -16.82 -3.14
N LEU A 36 -10.91 -16.75 -4.33
CA LEU A 36 -9.96 -15.70 -4.67
C LEU A 36 -10.59 -14.31 -4.51
N PHE A 37 -11.81 -14.12 -5.02
CA PHE A 37 -12.51 -12.83 -4.87
C PHE A 37 -12.95 -12.54 -3.43
N ALA A 38 -13.27 -13.57 -2.65
CA ALA A 38 -13.55 -13.40 -1.22
C ALA A 38 -12.35 -12.82 -0.47
N GLY A 39 -11.12 -13.16 -0.87
CA GLY A 39 -9.88 -12.56 -0.33
C GLY A 39 -9.51 -11.21 -0.97
N LEU A 40 -9.56 -11.10 -2.30
CA LEU A 40 -9.13 -9.90 -3.03
C LEU A 40 -10.05 -8.68 -2.79
N ASN A 41 -11.35 -8.88 -2.62
CA ASN A 41 -12.29 -7.77 -2.46
C ASN A 41 -12.02 -6.96 -1.17
N PRO A 42 -11.92 -7.58 0.02
CA PRO A 42 -11.44 -6.89 1.21
C PRO A 42 -10.04 -6.29 1.05
N GLY A 43 -9.13 -7.01 0.39
CA GLY A 43 -7.76 -6.54 0.13
C GLY A 43 -7.70 -5.20 -0.62
N ARG A 44 -8.61 -4.98 -1.58
CA ARG A 44 -8.73 -3.69 -2.30
C ARG A 44 -9.13 -2.54 -1.37
N ILE A 45 -10.07 -2.79 -0.45
CA ILE A 45 -10.51 -1.78 0.53
C ILE A 45 -9.36 -1.46 1.48
N MET A 46 -8.64 -2.47 1.96
CA MET A 46 -7.46 -2.29 2.81
C MET A 46 -6.36 -1.48 2.11
N GLY A 47 -6.07 -1.79 0.85
CA GLY A 47 -5.10 -1.04 0.04
C GLY A 47 -5.50 0.43 -0.12
N ALA A 48 -6.76 0.69 -0.46
CA ALA A 48 -7.28 2.06 -0.58
C ALA A 48 -7.20 2.82 0.75
N ALA A 49 -7.59 2.19 1.86
CA ALA A 49 -7.52 2.79 3.18
C ALA A 49 -6.06 3.14 3.57
N SER A 50 -5.11 2.24 3.29
CA SER A 50 -3.68 2.47 3.51
C SER A 50 -3.17 3.66 2.68
N ALA A 51 -3.49 3.72 1.39
CA ALA A 51 -3.09 4.81 0.51
C ALA A 51 -3.66 6.16 0.97
N VAL A 52 -4.93 6.22 1.37
CA VAL A 52 -5.57 7.43 1.90
C VAL A 52 -4.92 7.86 3.22
N GLY A 53 -4.67 6.92 4.14
CA GLY A 53 -3.98 7.20 5.39
C GLY A 53 -2.58 7.75 5.18
N MET A 54 -1.82 7.16 4.25
CA MET A 54 -0.48 7.62 3.88
C MET A 54 -0.51 9.02 3.25
N GLY A 55 -1.47 9.29 2.37
CA GLY A 55 -1.67 10.62 1.79
C GLY A 55 -1.96 11.69 2.85
N ARG A 56 -2.84 11.40 3.81
CA ARG A 56 -3.11 12.31 4.94
C ARG A 56 -1.87 12.55 5.80
N PHE A 57 -1.16 11.48 6.17
CA PHE A 57 0.08 11.59 6.93
C PHE A 57 1.14 12.44 6.21
N ALA A 58 1.34 12.21 4.91
CA ALA A 58 2.29 12.97 4.11
C ALA A 58 1.90 14.46 4.04
N LEU A 59 0.60 14.75 3.84
CA LEU A 59 0.09 16.11 3.83
C LEU A 59 0.28 16.80 5.18
N ASP A 60 -0.07 16.15 6.28
CA ASP A 60 0.09 16.71 7.63
C ASP A 60 1.56 17.03 7.91
N LYS A 61 2.47 16.10 7.60
CA LYS A 61 3.92 16.31 7.72
C LYS A 61 4.41 17.48 6.87
N ALA A 62 3.95 17.58 5.63
CA ALA A 62 4.30 18.68 4.75
C ALA A 62 3.79 20.02 5.31
N VAL A 63 2.53 20.09 5.73
CA VAL A 63 1.89 21.27 6.31
C VAL A 63 2.63 21.74 7.57
N ASP A 64 3.00 20.84 8.46
CA ASP A 64 3.77 21.18 9.67
C ASP A 64 5.15 21.75 9.33
N TYR A 65 5.83 21.19 8.34
CA TYR A 65 7.14 21.66 7.91
C TYR A 65 7.07 23.04 7.25
N VAL A 66 6.12 23.26 6.32
CA VAL A 66 6.04 24.52 5.57
C VAL A 66 5.66 25.73 6.43
N LYS A 67 5.01 25.49 7.59
CA LYS A 67 4.71 26.52 8.59
C LYS A 67 5.95 27.03 9.34
N THR A 68 7.00 26.23 9.43
CA THR A 68 8.18 26.53 10.27
C THR A 68 9.43 26.81 9.45
N ARG A 69 9.58 26.17 8.30
CA ARG A 69 10.72 26.41 7.40
C ARG A 69 10.64 27.80 6.78
N GLN A 70 11.69 28.60 6.95
CA GLN A 70 11.76 29.96 6.40
C GLN A 70 12.84 30.13 5.33
N VAL A 71 12.51 30.93 4.33
CA VAL A 71 13.42 31.53 3.33
C VAL A 71 12.91 32.93 3.04
N TRP A 72 13.76 33.85 2.58
CA TRP A 72 13.36 35.23 2.27
C TRP A 72 12.54 35.93 3.39
N LYS A 73 12.83 35.57 4.65
CA LYS A 73 12.23 36.12 5.89
C LYS A 73 10.76 35.74 6.17
N THR A 74 10.18 34.78 5.47
CA THR A 74 8.80 34.29 5.72
C THR A 74 8.74 32.76 5.68
N PRO A 75 7.77 32.11 6.36
CA PRO A 75 7.53 30.67 6.18
C PRO A 75 7.24 30.31 4.72
N ILE A 76 7.80 29.20 4.24
CA ILE A 76 7.65 28.78 2.84
C ILE A 76 6.19 28.53 2.46
N GLY A 77 5.35 28.13 3.42
CA GLY A 77 3.91 27.93 3.21
C GLY A 77 3.14 29.20 2.88
N ALA A 78 3.72 30.40 3.03
CA ALA A 78 3.09 31.66 2.63
C ALA A 78 3.21 31.93 1.12
N HIS A 79 4.08 31.22 0.40
CA HIS A 79 4.27 31.41 -1.04
C HIS A 79 3.18 30.69 -1.84
N GLN A 80 2.54 31.39 -2.78
CA GLN A 80 1.42 30.86 -3.58
C GLN A 80 1.74 29.52 -4.26
N GLY A 81 2.96 29.36 -4.78
CA GLY A 81 3.39 28.11 -5.44
C GLY A 81 3.46 26.88 -4.53
N LEU A 82 3.30 27.04 -3.21
CA LEU A 82 3.17 25.94 -2.24
C LEU A 82 1.79 25.88 -1.58
N SER A 83 1.04 26.98 -1.52
CA SER A 83 -0.19 27.08 -0.73
C SER A 83 -1.49 26.90 -1.52
N HIS A 84 -1.46 27.06 -2.84
CA HIS A 84 -2.58 26.83 -3.74
C HIS A 84 -2.30 25.64 -4.65
N PRO A 85 -3.35 25.05 -5.27
CA PRO A 85 -3.17 24.39 -6.55
C PRO A 85 -2.45 25.31 -7.55
#